data_AF-A0A212DYB0-F1
#
_entry.id   AF-A0A212DYB0-F1
#
_cell.length_a   1.000
_cell.length_b   1.000
_cell.length_c   1.000
_cell.angle_alpha   90.00
_cell.angle_beta   90.00
_cell.angle_gamma   90.00
#
_symmetry.space_group_name_H-M   'P 1'
#
loop_
_entity.id
_entity.type
_entity.pdbx_description
1 polymer ?
#
loop_
_entity_poly.entity_id
_entity_poly.type
_entity_poly.pdbx_seq_one_letter_code
_entity_poly.pdbx_strand_id
1 'polypeptide(L)' 'MISKRLSWFYVKFMEAYCVKCKAKKEMKDAKEVEMKGKGGVARRAMTGICPDCGTKMFRIMGKK' A
#
# COMPACT_ATOMS: atom_id res chain seq x y z
N MET A 1 2.55 -8.89 37.99
CA MET A 1 1.48 -8.04 37.42
C MET A 1 1.92 -7.61 36.02
N ILE A 2 1.78 -8.43 34.98
CA ILE A 2 0.60 -8.54 34.10
C ILE A 2 -0.10 -7.19 33.90
N SER A 3 0.18 -6.50 32.80
CA SER A 3 -0.83 -5.88 31.93
C SER A 3 -0.13 -5.22 30.75
N LYS A 4 -0.10 -5.90 29.60
CA LYS A 4 -0.98 -5.54 28.48
C LYS A 4 -0.87 -4.06 28.09
N ARG A 5 0.10 -3.77 27.24
CA ARG A 5 -0.22 -3.03 26.01
C ARG A 5 0.68 -3.54 24.92
N LEU A 6 0.49 -4.83 24.60
CA LEU A 6 0.81 -5.37 23.29
C LEU A 6 0.36 -4.30 22.31
N SER A 7 1.39 -3.68 21.75
CA SER A 7 1.27 -2.57 20.87
C SER A 7 0.15 -2.89 19.90
N TRP A 8 -0.78 -1.96 19.81
CA TRP A 8 -1.70 -1.83 18.70
C TRP A 8 -0.90 -1.51 17.43
N PHE A 9 0.13 -2.31 17.11
CA PHE A 9 0.71 -2.48 15.78
C PHE A 9 -0.35 -3.19 14.96
N TYR A 10 -1.46 -2.49 14.73
CA TYR A 10 -2.40 -2.78 13.68
C TYR A 10 -1.65 -2.45 12.38
N VAL A 11 -0.74 -3.35 11.97
CA VAL A 11 -0.03 -3.24 10.70
C VAL A 11 -1.07 -3.47 9.63
N LYS A 12 -1.48 -2.36 9.01
CA LYS A 12 -2.50 -2.34 7.97
C LYS A 12 -1.86 -2.90 6.69
N PHE A 13 -1.99 -4.20 6.48
CA PHE A 13 -1.53 -4.84 5.25
C PHE A 13 -2.43 -4.42 4.09
N MET A 14 -1.81 -3.93 3.01
CA MET A 14 -2.52 -3.52 1.80
C MET A 14 -2.04 -4.42 0.66
N GLU A 15 -2.95 -5.12 0.01
CA GLU A 15 -2.59 -6.00 -1.11
C GLU A 15 -2.41 -5.19 -2.41
N ALA A 16 -1.41 -5.52 -3.22
CA ALA A 16 -1.30 -5.06 -4.60
C ALA A 16 -0.83 -6.16 -5.52
N TYR A 17 -1.07 -5.95 -6.82
CA TYR A 17 -0.56 -6.83 -7.85
C TYR A 17 0.89 -6.48 -8.18
N CYS A 18 1.78 -7.45 -8.02
CA CYS A 18 3.15 -7.33 -8.46
C CYS A 18 3.27 -7.78 -9.91
N VAL A 19 3.61 -6.88 -10.83
CA VAL A 19 3.79 -7.20 -12.26
C VAL A 19 4.95 -8.16 -12.52
N LYS A 20 5.99 -8.17 -11.67
CA LYS A 20 7.11 -9.10 -11.81
C LYS A 20 6.77 -10.50 -11.31
N CYS A 21 6.13 -10.59 -10.15
CA CYS A 21 5.72 -11.88 -9.59
C CYS A 21 4.42 -12.42 -10.21
N LYS A 22 3.72 -11.59 -11.00
CA LYS A 22 2.41 -11.86 -11.61
C LYS A 22 1.36 -12.35 -10.61
N ALA A 23 1.49 -11.94 -9.35
CA ALA A 23 0.66 -12.36 -8.23
C ALA A 23 0.25 -11.16 -7.38
N LYS A 24 -0.90 -11.29 -6.69
CA LYS A 24 -1.33 -10.35 -5.67
C LYS A 24 -0.55 -10.65 -4.38
N LYS A 25 0.09 -9.65 -3.82
CA LYS A 25 0.92 -9.77 -2.62
C LYS A 25 0.69 -8.59 -1.70
N GLU A 26 0.94 -8.80 -0.42
CA GLU A 26 0.91 -7.74 0.57
C GLU A 26 2.08 -6.77 0.33
N MET A 27 1.75 -5.48 0.23
CA MET A 27 2.73 -4.44 0.05
C MET A 27 3.48 -4.21 1.35
N LYS A 28 4.81 -4.27 1.28
CA LYS A 28 5.68 -3.79 2.34
C LYS A 28 5.78 -2.26 2.25
N ASP A 29 5.79 -1.58 3.39
CA ASP A 29 5.90 -0.11 3.47
C ASP A 29 4.82 0.62 2.65
N ALA A 30 3.57 0.17 2.76
CA ALA A 30 2.45 0.75 2.03
C ALA A 30 2.18 2.19 2.49
N LYS A 31 2.27 3.15 1.55
CA LYS A 31 2.05 4.59 1.77
C LYS A 31 0.96 5.10 0.86
N GLU A 32 0.06 5.90 1.40
CA GLU A 32 -0.93 6.63 0.60
C GLU A 32 -0.26 7.85 -0.04
N VAL A 33 -0.44 7.99 -1.34
CA VAL A 33 0.05 9.12 -2.14
C VAL A 33 -1.10 9.70 -2.96
N GLU A 34 -1.28 11.01 -2.85
CA GLU A 34 -2.21 11.74 -3.70
C GLU A 34 -1.50 12.10 -5.02
N MET A 35 -2.03 11.61 -6.15
CA MET A 35 -1.55 11.95 -7.49
C MET A 35 -2.57 12.85 -8.18
N LYS A 36 -2.15 14.04 -8.62
CA LYS A 36 -2.98 14.93 -9.45
C LYS A 36 -3.22 14.24 -10.80
N GLY A 37 -4.48 13.92 -11.10
CA GLY A 37 -4.90 13.33 -12.37
C GLY A 37 -5.15 14.38 -13.47
N LYS A 38 -5.33 13.91 -14.72
CA LYS A 38 -5.78 14.76 -15.83
C LYS A 38 -7.17 15.31 -15.54
N GLY A 39 -7.37 16.60 -15.79
CA GLY A 39 -8.64 17.31 -15.57
C GLY A 39 -8.82 17.92 -14.18
N GLY A 40 -7.74 18.17 -13.42
CA GLY A 40 -7.81 18.82 -12.10
C GLY A 40 -8.26 17.91 -10.95
N VAL A 41 -8.47 16.61 -11.21
CA VAL A 41 -8.99 15.68 -10.21
C VAL A 41 -7.85 15.02 -9.44
N ALA A 42 -7.83 15.18 -8.12
CA ALA A 42 -6.94 14.44 -7.24
C ALA A 42 -7.33 12.95 -7.21
N ARG A 43 -6.37 12.07 -7.45
CA ARG A 43 -6.54 10.61 -7.34
C ARG A 43 -5.71 10.11 -6.17
N ARG A 44 -6.32 9.25 -5.36
CA ARG A 44 -5.59 8.55 -4.30
C ARG A 44 -4.99 7.27 -4.86
N ALA A 45 -3.72 7.05 -4.59
CA ALA A 45 -3.02 5.82 -4.88
C ALA A 45 -2.26 5.36 -3.65
N MET A 46 -2.21 4.06 -3.43
CA MET A 46 -1.31 3.43 -2.48
C MET A 46 -0.06 2.99 -3.23
N THR A 47 1.10 3.35 -2.72
CA THR A 47 2.39 2.86 -3.18
C THR A 47 2.98 1.92 -2.14
N GLY A 48 3.75 0.94 -2.55
CA GLY A 48 4.45 0.05 -1.63
C GLY A 48 5.51 -0.75 -2.35
N ILE A 49 6.14 -1.69 -1.65
CA ILE A 49 7.28 -2.48 -2.16
C ILE A 49 6.93 -3.96 -2.11
N CYS A 50 7.27 -4.70 -3.16
CA CYS A 50 7.11 -6.15 -3.17
C CYS A 50 8.18 -6.81 -2.29
N PRO A 51 7.81 -7.60 -1.28
CA PRO A 51 8.78 -8.22 -0.38
C PRO A 51 9.68 -9.24 -1.08
N ASP A 52 9.23 -9.87 -2.17
CA ASP A 52 10.02 -10.90 -2.86
C ASP A 52 10.97 -10.33 -3.92
N CYS A 53 10.52 -9.33 -4.69
CA CYS A 53 11.28 -8.83 -5.84
C CYS A 53 11.72 -7.36 -5.70
N GLY A 54 11.43 -6.73 -4.57
CA GLY A 54 11.80 -5.33 -4.26
C GLY A 54 11.17 -4.29 -5.18
N THR A 55 10.26 -4.67 -6.07
CA THR A 55 9.69 -3.76 -7.07
C THR A 55 8.61 -2.89 -6.45
N LYS A 56 8.61 -1.59 -6.76
CA LYS A 56 7.55 -0.67 -6.35
C LYS A 56 6.22 -1.08 -6.98
N MET A 57 5.23 -1.31 -6.14
CA MET A 57 3.85 -1.62 -6.52
C MET A 57 2.98 -0.40 -6.27
N PHE A 58 1.95 -0.24 -7.11
CA PHE A 58 1.00 0.84 -7.00
C PHE A 58 -0.43 0.28 -7.09
N ARG A 59 -1.32 0.77 -6.23
CA ARG A 59 -2.76 0.47 -6.23
C ARG A 59 -3.54 1.76 -6.25
N ILE A 60 -4.23 2.04 -7.34
CA ILE A 60 -5.03 3.26 -7.50
C ILE A 60 -6.38 3.03 -6.81
N MET A 61 -6.72 3.86 -5.82
CA MET A 61 -7.94 3.70 -5.00
C MET A 61 -9.13 4.55 -5.49
N GLY A 62 -8.92 5.46 -6.44
CA GLY A 62 -10.00 6.23 -7.08
C GLY A 62 -9.84 7.74 -6.96
N LYS A 63 -10.79 8.47 -7.54
CA LYS A 63 -10.89 9.93 -7.43
C LYS A 63 -11.36 10.31 -6.02
N LYS A 64 -10.80 11.39 -5.46
CA LYS A 64 -11.34 12.01 -4.25
C LYS A 64 -12.61 12.79 -4.60
#